data_AF-A0A8X6XQ16-F1
#
_entry.id   AF-A0A8X6XQ16-F1
#
_cell.length_a   1.000
_cell.length_b   1.000
_cell.length_c   1.000
_cell.angle_alpha   90.00
_cell.angle_beta   90.00
_cell.angle_gamma   90.00
#
_symmetry.space_group_name_H-M   'P 1'
#
loop_
_entity.id
_entity.type
_entity.pdbx_description
1 polymer ?
#
loop_
_entity_poly.entity_id
_entity_poly.type
_entity_poly.pdbx_seq_one_letter_code
_entity_poly.pdbx_strand_id
1 'polypeptide(L)'
;MFTSLISGAEIREKFATVLVQVEAAINNRPLVHEEGIGDTEEALTPGHFLTAQKLTKFSFYPEPTEREDLHASLNNKKIYYTNFWKKWSK
;
A
#
# COMPACT_ATOMS: atom_id res chain seq x y z
N MET A 1 24.86 22.98 -11.31
CA MET A 1 23.40 22.94 -11.47
C MET A 1 23.06 21.55 -12.01
N PHE A 2 22.95 20.55 -11.13
CA PHE A 2 22.70 19.16 -11.52
C PHE A 2 21.25 18.83 -11.22
N THR A 3 20.37 19.05 -12.19
CA THR A 3 19.07 18.36 -12.19
C THR A 3 19.37 16.92 -12.62
N SER A 4 19.60 16.05 -11.64
CA SER A 4 19.57 14.60 -11.86
C SER A 4 18.25 14.28 -12.55
N LEU A 5 18.32 13.79 -13.79
CA LEU A 5 17.19 13.15 -14.44
C LEU A 5 16.82 11.95 -13.56
N ILE A 6 15.79 12.10 -12.72
CA ILE A 6 15.13 10.97 -12.10
C ILE A 6 14.68 10.09 -13.26
N SER A 7 15.29 8.90 -13.38
CA SER A 7 15.01 8.03 -14.51
C SER A 7 13.53 7.65 -14.50
N GLY A 8 12.91 7.50 -15.67
CA GLY A 8 11.50 7.07 -15.75
C GLY A 8 11.23 5.75 -15.03
N ALA A 9 12.26 4.89 -14.90
CA ALA A 9 12.19 3.65 -14.13
C ALA A 9 12.03 3.91 -12.63
N GLU A 10 12.78 4.84 -12.05
CA GLU A 10 12.73 5.19 -10.64
C GLU A 10 11.37 5.79 -10.25
N ILE A 11 10.79 6.61 -11.14
CA ILE A 11 9.44 7.15 -10.97
C ILE A 11 8.42 6.00 -10.92
N ARG A 12 8.49 5.06 -11.88
CA ARG A 12 7.57 3.91 -11.93
C ARG A 12 7.62 3.07 -10.67
N GLU A 13 8.80 2.72 -10.16
CA GLU A 13 8.94 1.90 -8.95
C GLU A 13 8.32 2.58 -7.72
N LYS A 14 8.56 3.90 -7.57
CA LYS A 14 7.97 4.69 -6.47
C LYS A 14 6.44 4.75 -6.55
N PHE A 15 5.88 4.96 -7.74
CA PHE A 15 4.43 4.95 -7.95
C PHE A 15 3.81 3.57 -7.76
N ALA A 16 4.45 2.52 -8.30
CA ALA A 16 4.01 1.13 -8.14
C ALA A 16 3.92 0.76 -6.65
N THR A 17 4.93 1.13 -5.86
CA THR A 17 4.93 0.91 -4.41
C THR A 17 3.70 1.56 -3.74
N VAL A 18 3.39 2.81 -4.09
CA VAL A 18 2.25 3.52 -3.50
C VAL A 18 0.92 2.91 -3.93
N LEU A 19 0.79 2.48 -5.19
CA LEU A 19 -0.41 1.81 -5.69
C LEU A 19 -0.66 0.48 -4.98
N VAL A 20 0.38 -0.33 -4.77
CA VAL A 20 0.29 -1.58 -4.00
C VAL A 20 -0.18 -1.30 -2.58
N GLN A 21 0.31 -0.24 -1.93
CA GLN A 21 -0.17 0.16 -0.59
C GLN A 21 -1.65 0.55 -0.59
N VAL A 22 -2.10 1.29 -1.61
CA VAL A 22 -3.51 1.67 -1.77
C VAL A 22 -4.38 0.43 -1.98
N GLU A 23 -3.97 -0.47 -2.89
CA GLU A 23 -4.67 -1.72 -3.16
C GLU A 23 -4.79 -2.57 -1.90
N ALA A 24 -3.70 -2.73 -1.15
CA ALA A 24 -3.70 -3.46 0.11
C ALA A 24 -4.68 -2.84 1.12
N ALA A 25 -4.74 -1.51 1.21
CA ALA A 25 -5.67 -0.82 2.10
C ALA A 25 -7.14 -1.04 1.72
N ILE A 26 -7.45 -1.00 0.41
CA ILE A 26 -8.81 -1.25 -0.10
C ILE A 26 -9.19 -2.71 0.13
N ASN A 27 -8.31 -3.64 -0.22
CA ASN A 27 -8.60 -5.07 -0.16
C ASN A 27 -8.64 -5.61 1.28
N ASN A 28 -8.05 -4.91 2.24
CA ASN A 28 -8.16 -5.22 3.67
C ASN A 28 -9.31 -4.50 4.38
N ARG A 29 -10.08 -3.67 3.68
CA ARG A 29 -11.21 -2.97 4.29
C ARG A 29 -12.36 -3.96 4.57
N PRO A 30 -12.89 -4.04 5.80
CA PRO A 30 -14.09 -4.84 6.09
C PRO A 30 -15.29 -4.40 5.24
N LEU A 31 -16.01 -5.36 4.67
CA LEU A 31 -17.27 -5.12 3.94
C LEU A 31 -18.46 -4.97 4.89
N VAL A 32 -18.46 -5.72 5.99
CA VAL A 32 -19.46 -5.67 7.06
C VAL A 32 -18.75 -5.93 8.39
N HIS A 33 -19.03 -5.14 9.41
CA HIS A 33 -18.80 -5.53 10.80
C HIS A 33 -20.10 -6.19 11.26
N GLU A 34 -20.07 -7.47 11.66
CA GLU A 34 -21.21 -8.04 12.38
C GLU A 34 -21.24 -7.43 13.77
N GLU A 35 -21.95 -6.32 13.93
CA GLU A 35 -22.27 -5.79 15.25
C GLU A 35 -23.21 -6.77 15.95
N GLY A 36 -22.69 -7.52 16.93
CA GLY A 36 -23.51 -8.25 17.90
C GLY A 36 -23.32 -9.75 18.01
N ILE A 37 -22.45 -10.39 17.21
CA ILE A 37 -22.08 -11.81 17.39
C ILE A 37 -20.60 -11.83 17.79
N GLY A 38 -20.35 -12.16 19.06
CA GLY A 38 -19.14 -11.76 19.77
C GLY A 38 -17.83 -11.99 19.04
N ASP A 39 -17.10 -10.89 18.74
CA ASP A 39 -15.65 -10.66 18.57
C ASP A 39 -14.72 -11.78 18.03
N THR A 40 -15.25 -12.87 17.48
CA THR A 40 -14.49 -14.10 17.17
C THR A 40 -14.50 -14.44 15.69
N GLU A 41 -15.43 -13.92 14.90
CA GLU A 41 -15.48 -14.15 13.46
C GLU A 41 -14.81 -13.00 12.71
N GLU A 42 -13.83 -13.33 11.86
CA GLU A 42 -13.12 -12.35 11.07
C GLU A 42 -14.04 -11.70 10.05
N ALA A 43 -14.09 -10.36 10.04
CA ALA A 43 -14.86 -9.62 9.06
C ALA A 43 -14.39 -9.90 7.62
N LEU A 44 -15.34 -10.23 6.74
CA LEU A 44 -15.06 -10.39 5.31
C LEU A 44 -14.53 -9.10 4.70
N THR A 45 -13.48 -9.21 3.89
CA THR A 45 -12.86 -8.11 3.14
C THR A 45 -12.86 -8.42 1.64
N PRO A 46 -12.73 -7.43 0.73
CA PRO A 46 -12.57 -7.71 -0.69
C PRO A 46 -11.42 -8.70 -0.99
N GLY A 47 -10.33 -8.64 -0.21
CA GLY A 47 -9.20 -9.56 -0.32
C GLY A 47 -9.57 -11.03 -0.12
N HIS A 48 -10.59 -11.33 0.70
CA HIS A 48 -11.12 -12.69 0.86
C HIS A 48 -11.72 -13.21 -0.44
N PHE A 49 -12.37 -12.36 -1.25
CA PHE A 49 -12.92 -12.79 -2.55
C PHE A 49 -11.83 -12.99 -3.61
N LEU A 50 -10.71 -12.26 -3.50
CA LEU A 50 -9.59 -12.37 -4.44
C LEU A 50 -8.71 -13.59 -4.17
N THR A 51 -8.53 -13.96 -2.90
CA THR A 51 -7.53 -14.97 -2.50
C THR A 51 -8.09 -16.12 -1.67
N ALA A 52 -9.41 -16.12 -1.42
CA ALA A 52 -10.13 -17.05 -0.54
C ALA A 52 -9.61 -17.07 0.91
N GLN A 53 -8.76 -16.12 1.30
CA GLN A 53 -8.13 -16.03 2.61
C GLN A 53 -7.84 -14.57 2.98
N LYS A 54 -7.48 -14.33 4.24
CA LYS A 54 -7.01 -13.02 4.69
C LYS A 54 -5.69 -12.66 4.00
N LEU A 55 -5.56 -11.41 3.55
CA LEU A 55 -4.30 -10.89 3.04
C LEU A 55 -3.34 -10.58 4.22
N THR A 56 -2.73 -11.62 4.78
CA THR A 56 -1.69 -11.52 5.83
C THR A 56 -0.27 -11.69 5.31
N LYS A 57 -0.11 -12.12 4.05
CA LYS A 57 1.19 -12.50 3.53
C LYS A 57 2.01 -11.27 3.17
N PHE A 58 3.01 -10.99 3.98
CA PHE A 58 4.23 -10.35 3.51
C PHE A 58 4.90 -11.28 2.49
N SER A 59 5.00 -10.84 1.25
CA SER A 59 5.91 -11.47 0.30
C SER A 59 7.33 -11.14 0.71
N PHE A 60 8.15 -12.17 0.89
CA PHE A 60 9.59 -12.04 1.10
C PHE A 60 10.21 -11.44 -0.16
N TYR A 61 10.43 -10.13 -0.15
CA TYR A 61 11.29 -9.49 -1.13
C TYR A 61 12.72 -9.50 -0.59
N PRO A 62 13.74 -9.68 -1.46
CA PRO A 62 15.12 -9.48 -1.05
C PRO A 62 15.30 -8.06 -0.51
N GLU A 63 16.00 -7.93 0.62
CA GLU A 63 16.41 -6.63 1.15
C GLU A 63 17.16 -5.85 0.06
N PRO A 64 16.84 -4.56 -0.15
CA PRO A 64 17.54 -3.73 -1.10
C PRO A 64 19.05 -3.75 -0.82
N THR A 65 19.84 -4.08 -1.83
CA THR A 65 21.31 -4.14 -1.69
C THR A 65 21.94 -2.73 -1.68
N GLU A 66 21.22 -1.72 -2.16
CA GLU A 66 21.69 -0.33 -2.25
C GLU A 66 21.18 0.52 -1.08
N ARG A 67 22.07 1.37 -0.53
CA ARG A 67 21.72 2.34 0.51
C ARG A 67 21.09 3.57 -0.12
N GLU A 68 19.76 3.59 -0.20
CA GLU A 68 19.01 4.82 -0.46
C GLU A 68 18.85 5.66 0.82
N ASP A 69 18.62 6.97 0.65
CA ASP A 69 18.09 7.80 1.74
C ASP A 69 16.64 7.36 2.06
N LEU A 70 16.53 6.48 3.05
CA LEU A 70 15.26 5.92 3.52
C LEU A 70 14.29 7.00 4.00
N HIS A 71 14.79 8.11 4.56
CA HIS A 71 13.94 9.21 5.04
C HIS A 71 13.31 9.96 3.86
N ALA A 72 14.12 10.31 2.86
CA ALA A 72 13.63 10.96 1.65
C ALA A 72 12.65 10.04 0.88
N SER A 73 12.99 8.75 0.75
CA SER A 73 12.14 7.75 0.10
C SER A 73 10.78 7.59 0.81
N LEU A 74 10.78 7.48 2.14
CA LEU A 74 9.56 7.39 2.94
C LEU A 74 8.70 8.65 2.84
N ASN A 75 9.31 9.84 2.92
CA ASN A 75 8.58 11.11 2.82
C ASN A 75 7.92 11.27 1.44
N ASN A 76 8.61 10.92 0.37
CA ASN A 76 8.04 10.91 -0.98
C ASN A 76 6.82 9.97 -1.07
N LYS A 77 6.93 8.73 -0.57
CA LYS A 77 5.81 7.77 -0.56
C LYS A 77 4.59 8.32 0.20
N LYS A 78 4.82 8.93 1.38
CA LYS A 78 3.75 9.55 2.19
C LYS A 78 3.00 10.65 1.42
N ILE A 79 3.71 11.50 0.68
CA ILE A 79 3.10 12.58 -0.11
C ILE A 79 2.13 12.00 -1.15
N TYR A 80 2.58 11.03 -1.96
CA TYR A 80 1.74 10.43 -2.99
C TYR A 80 0.54 9.68 -2.40
N TYR A 81 0.77 8.89 -1.34
CA TYR A 81 -0.30 8.16 -0.65
C TYR A 81 -1.35 9.12 -0.07
N THR A 82 -0.91 10.18 0.60
CA THR A 82 -1.80 11.19 1.18
C THR A 82 -2.59 11.94 0.11
N ASN A 83 -1.93 12.32 -0.99
CA ASN A 83 -2.58 13.02 -2.09
C ASN A 83 -3.61 12.15 -2.80
N PHE A 84 -3.37 10.84 -2.92
CA PHE A 84 -4.34 9.89 -3.45
C PHE A 84 -5.62 9.92 -2.62
N TRP A 85 -5.52 9.68 -1.30
CA TRP A 85 -6.70 9.62 -0.43
C TRP A 85 -7.44 10.95 -0.30
N LYS A 86 -6.72 12.09 -0.30
CA LYS A 86 -7.34 13.43 -0.34
C LYS A 86 -8.19 13.67 -1.59
N LYS A 87 -7.83 13.06 -2.73
CA LYS A 87 -8.60 13.14 -3.96
C LYS A 87 -9.74 12.12 -3.99
N TRP A 88 -9.51 10.93 -3.48
CA TRP A 88 -10.50 9.85 -3.41
C TRP A 88 -11.67 10.17 -2.46
N SER A 89 -11.40 10.87 -1.36
CA SER A 89 -12.41 11.21 -0.35
C SER A 89 -13.26 12.43 -0.70
N LYS A 90 -13.10 12.99 -1.90
CA LYS A 90 -13.95 14.06 -2.43
C LYS A 90 -15.04 13.45 -3.30
#